data_AF-A0AAU2Q0W7-F1
#
_entry.id   AF-A0AAU2Q0W7-F1
#
_cell.length_a   1.000
_cell.length_b   1.000
_cell.length_c   1.000
_cell.angle_alpha   90.00
_cell.angle_beta   90.00
_cell.angle_gamma   90.00
#
_symmetry.space_group_name_H-M   'P 1'
#
loop_
_entity.id
_entity.type
_entity.pdbx_description
1 polymer ?
#
loop_
_entity_poly.entity_id
_entity_poly.type
_entity_poly.pdbx_seq_one_letter_code
_entity_poly.pdbx_strand_id
1 'polypeptide(L)'
;MSTHSTQSTHTTATRVTAIALAGPTPCDGRLLDVPAGQYDWLRLLVTTDGAEQQDELDEEVWLHYRGGADPEWLRTTGTGADGRRTARIPVTRRDDLLAVRLPVRAGITVHAADLTADTAPSAPTTDFPIGA
;
A
#
# COMPACT_ATOMS: atom_id res chain seq x y z
N MET A 1 13.92 -14.92 -43.76
CA MET A 1 14.56 -14.89 -42.43
C MET A 1 13.60 -14.17 -41.49
N SER A 2 12.82 -14.90 -40.71
CA SER A 2 11.84 -14.30 -39.78
C SER A 2 12.30 -14.57 -38.36
N THR A 3 12.79 -13.53 -37.69
CA THR A 3 13.16 -13.56 -36.28
C THR A 3 11.89 -13.69 -35.43
N HIS A 4 11.76 -14.80 -34.71
CA HIS A 4 10.71 -14.95 -33.72
C HIS A 4 11.14 -14.16 -32.47
N SER A 5 10.44 -13.07 -32.16
CA SER A 5 10.56 -12.39 -30.88
C SER A 5 9.77 -13.17 -29.83
N THR A 6 10.46 -13.91 -28.97
CA THR A 6 9.85 -14.54 -27.78
C THR A 6 9.57 -13.44 -26.76
N GLN A 7 8.32 -12.98 -26.70
CA GLN A 7 7.86 -12.05 -25.68
C GLN A 7 7.59 -12.85 -24.40
N SER A 8 8.58 -12.92 -23.49
CA SER A 8 8.40 -13.51 -22.17
C SER A 8 7.41 -12.67 -21.36
N THR A 9 6.24 -13.22 -21.06
CA THR A 9 5.30 -12.63 -20.12
C THR A 9 5.86 -12.77 -18.70
N HIS A 10 6.52 -11.74 -18.19
CA HIS A 10 6.92 -11.68 -16.78
C HIS A 10 5.69 -11.29 -15.94
N THR A 11 5.04 -12.27 -15.31
CA THR A 11 4.02 -12.01 -14.29
C THR A 11 4.72 -11.76 -12.95
N THR A 12 4.68 -10.52 -12.48
CA THR A 12 5.11 -10.12 -11.13
C THR A 12 4.18 -10.76 -10.10
N ALA A 13 4.74 -11.44 -9.10
CA ALA A 13 3.95 -11.96 -7.98
C ALA A 13 3.79 -10.85 -6.94
N THR A 14 2.57 -10.60 -6.46
CA THR A 14 2.31 -9.64 -5.38
C THR A 14 2.21 -10.37 -4.03
N ARG A 15 3.03 -9.96 -3.07
CA ARG A 15 2.91 -10.37 -1.66
C ARG A 15 1.96 -9.42 -0.94
N VAL A 16 1.01 -9.96 -0.19
CA VAL A 16 0.08 -9.18 0.66
C VAL A 16 0.36 -9.49 2.14
N THR A 17 0.34 -8.47 2.99
CA THR A 17 0.55 -8.58 4.44
C THR A 17 -0.51 -7.78 5.17
N ALA A 18 -1.40 -8.46 5.88
CA ALA A 18 -2.42 -7.81 6.69
C ALA A 18 -1.79 -7.11 7.91
N ILE A 19 -2.28 -5.92 8.23
CA ILE A 19 -1.96 -5.21 9.46
C ILE A 19 -3.03 -5.55 10.50
N ALA A 20 -2.59 -6.06 11.64
CA ALA A 20 -3.51 -6.41 12.72
C ALA A 20 -4.11 -5.14 13.35
N LEU A 21 -5.43 -5.01 13.29
CA LEU A 21 -6.18 -3.97 14.00
C LEU A 21 -6.88 -4.59 15.21
N ALA A 22 -6.90 -3.88 16.34
CA ALA A 22 -7.65 -4.31 17.54
C ALA A 22 -9.19 -4.21 17.36
N GLY A 23 -9.64 -3.63 16.24
CA GLY A 23 -11.03 -3.38 15.89
C GLY A 23 -11.14 -2.18 14.92
N PRO A 24 -12.36 -1.70 14.64
CA PRO A 24 -12.56 -0.45 13.92
C PRO A 24 -11.76 0.69 14.55
N THR A 25 -10.93 1.34 13.75
CA THR A 25 -9.90 2.27 14.21
C THR A 25 -10.18 3.67 13.66
N PRO A 26 -10.56 4.65 14.49
CA PRO A 26 -10.85 6.00 14.02
C PRO A 26 -9.56 6.73 13.57
N CYS A 27 -9.71 7.62 12.60
CA CYS A 27 -8.64 8.50 12.14
C CYS A 27 -8.52 9.74 13.06
N ASP A 28 -7.83 9.58 14.18
CA ASP A 28 -7.61 10.62 15.19
C ASP A 28 -6.12 11.03 15.33
N GLY A 29 -5.30 10.78 14.30
CA GLY A 29 -3.87 11.07 14.34
C GLY A 29 -2.99 10.03 15.02
N ARG A 30 -3.56 8.89 15.44
CA ARG A 30 -2.81 7.78 16.04
C ARG A 30 -1.82 7.13 15.08
N LEU A 31 -0.83 6.48 15.67
CA LEU A 31 0.14 5.65 14.96
C LEU A 31 -0.35 4.20 14.89
N LEU A 32 -0.26 3.61 13.70
CA LEU A 32 -0.52 2.21 13.44
C LEU A 32 0.82 1.52 13.15
N ASP A 33 1.22 0.60 14.02
CA ASP A 33 2.40 -0.22 13.79
C ASP A 33 2.17 -1.18 12.62
N VAL A 34 3.21 -1.38 11.80
CA VAL A 34 3.18 -2.35 10.71
C VAL A 34 4.38 -3.29 10.80
N PRO A 35 4.28 -4.52 10.22
CA PRO A 35 5.45 -5.37 10.09
C PRO A 35 6.55 -4.63 9.31
N ALA A 36 7.77 -4.63 9.86
CA ALA A 36 8.89 -3.96 9.23
C ALA A 36 9.20 -4.56 7.85
N GLY A 37 9.28 -3.71 6.83
CA GLY A 37 9.70 -4.15 5.50
C GLY A 37 9.46 -3.13 4.40
N GLN A 38 9.84 -3.52 3.19
CA GLN A 38 9.62 -2.74 1.99
C GLN A 38 8.32 -3.15 1.32
N TYR A 39 7.54 -2.16 0.95
CA TYR A 39 6.22 -2.29 0.35
C TYR A 39 6.06 -1.25 -0.75
N ASP A 40 5.10 -1.46 -1.64
CA ASP A 40 4.77 -0.51 -2.72
C ASP A 40 3.47 0.22 -2.40
N TRP A 41 2.54 -0.42 -1.69
CA TRP A 41 1.25 0.17 -1.33
C TRP A 41 0.80 -0.21 0.07
N LEU A 42 0.13 0.74 0.72
CA LEU A 42 -0.78 0.49 1.83
C LEU A 42 -2.21 0.66 1.32
N ARG A 43 -3.06 -0.32 1.59
CA ARG A 43 -4.48 -0.32 1.25
C ARG A 43 -5.30 -0.28 2.52
N LEU A 44 -6.29 0.59 2.57
CA LEU A 44 -7.22 0.71 3.70
C LEU A 44 -8.64 0.43 3.23
N LEU A 45 -9.41 -0.25 4.08
CA LEU A 45 -10.87 -0.32 3.98
C LEU A 45 -11.44 0.61 5.04
N VAL A 46 -12.21 1.62 4.63
CA VAL A 46 -12.68 2.69 5.52
C VAL A 46 -14.19 2.91 5.41
N THR A 47 -14.80 3.43 6.47
CA THR A 47 -16.11 4.09 6.41
C THR A 47 -15.97 5.58 6.67
N THR A 48 -16.90 6.35 6.13
CA THR A 48 -17.03 7.78 6.35
C THR A 48 -18.42 8.06 6.89
N ASP A 49 -18.52 8.47 8.15
CA ASP A 49 -19.77 8.86 8.79
C ASP A 49 -19.95 10.39 8.66
N GLY A 50 -21.12 10.84 8.20
CA GLY A 50 -21.44 12.28 8.08
C GLY A 50 -22.06 12.69 6.74
N ALA A 51 -22.47 13.96 6.64
CA ALA A 51 -23.13 14.54 5.46
C ALA A 51 -22.20 14.68 4.24
N GLU A 52 -20.89 14.57 4.42
CA GLU A 52 -19.88 14.67 3.37
C GLU A 52 -19.50 13.30 2.80
N GLN A 53 -20.49 12.42 2.62
CA GLN A 53 -20.37 11.16 1.88
C GLN A 53 -19.99 11.36 0.39
N GLN A 54 -19.70 12.57 -0.08
CA GLN A 54 -19.43 12.85 -1.48
C GLN A 54 -17.97 13.23 -1.76
N ASP A 55 -17.20 13.65 -0.77
CA ASP A 55 -15.81 14.04 -1.03
C ASP A 55 -14.90 12.83 -1.14
N GLU A 56 -14.02 12.90 -2.15
CA GLU A 56 -12.87 12.01 -2.28
C GLU A 56 -12.01 12.16 -1.02
N LEU A 57 -11.61 11.03 -0.41
CA LEU A 57 -10.60 11.11 0.65
C LEU A 57 -9.31 11.63 0.01
N ASP A 58 -8.89 12.80 0.47
CA ASP A 58 -7.64 13.46 0.12
C ASP A 58 -6.97 13.91 1.42
N GLU A 59 -6.50 12.93 2.18
CA GLU A 59 -5.98 13.16 3.53
C GLU A 59 -4.48 12.90 3.59
N GLU A 60 -3.75 13.78 4.26
CA GLU A 60 -2.33 13.58 4.52
C GLU A 60 -2.14 12.51 5.61
N VAL A 61 -1.29 11.53 5.32
CA VAL A 61 -0.81 10.52 6.26
C VAL A 61 0.70 10.61 6.35
N TRP A 62 1.26 10.17 7.47
CA TRP A 62 2.71 10.14 7.63
C TRP A 62 3.20 8.70 7.67
N LEU A 63 4.08 8.35 6.73
CA LEU A 63 4.74 7.05 6.67
C LEU A 63 6.05 7.12 7.45
N HIS A 64 6.18 6.30 8.49
CA HIS A 64 7.36 6.25 9.35
C HIS A 64 8.24 5.08 8.94
N TYR A 65 9.39 5.40 8.36
CA TYR A 65 10.44 4.47 7.97
C TYR A 65 11.53 4.39 9.02
N ARG A 66 12.42 3.40 8.92
CA ARG A 66 13.61 3.31 9.78
C ARG A 66 14.47 4.58 9.69
N GLY A 67 14.61 5.16 8.50
CA GLY A 67 15.45 6.33 8.24
C GLY A 67 14.75 7.69 8.25
N GLY A 68 13.48 7.80 8.68
CA GLY A 68 12.76 9.07 8.70
C GLY A 68 11.26 8.92 8.49
N ALA A 69 10.54 10.03 8.36
CA ALA A 69 9.11 10.01 8.08
C ALA A 69 8.80 10.94 6.89
N ASP A 70 7.92 10.48 6.01
CA ASP A 70 7.54 11.19 4.80
C ASP A 70 6.00 11.35 4.75
N PRO A 71 5.48 12.52 4.35
CA PRO A 71 4.06 12.71 4.15
C PRO A 71 3.63 12.08 2.82
N GLU A 72 2.49 11.39 2.83
CA GLU A 72 1.85 10.82 1.64
C GLU A 72 0.34 11.06 1.68
N TRP A 73 -0.33 10.87 0.54
CA TRP A 73 -1.77 11.13 0.43
C TRP A 73 -2.58 9.83 0.41
N LEU A 74 -3.59 9.77 1.28
CA LEU A 74 -4.64 8.75 1.24
C LEU A 74 -5.65 9.11 0.16
N ARG A 75 -5.77 8.27 -0.86
CA ARG A 75 -6.68 8.48 -1.99
C ARG A 75 -7.73 7.39 -2.08
N THR A 76 -8.98 7.74 -2.33
CA THR A 76 -10.05 6.75 -2.53
C THR A 76 -9.88 6.06 -3.88
N THR A 77 -9.94 4.73 -3.91
CA THR A 77 -9.81 3.94 -5.16
C THR A 77 -11.09 3.23 -5.58
N GLY A 78 -12.13 3.24 -4.75
CA GLY A 78 -13.42 2.64 -5.06
C GLY A 78 -14.34 2.56 -3.86
N THR A 79 -15.63 2.36 -4.14
CA THR A 79 -16.69 2.25 -3.13
C THR A 79 -17.39 0.91 -3.27
N GLY A 80 -17.51 0.17 -2.16
CA GLY A 80 -18.23 -1.09 -2.06
C GLY A 80 -19.73 -0.90 -1.82
N ALA A 81 -20.49 -1.97 -2.06
CA ALA A 81 -21.94 -1.97 -1.87
C ALA A 81 -22.38 -1.83 -0.39
N ASP A 82 -21.49 -2.12 0.56
CA ASP A 82 -21.71 -1.96 2.00
C ASP A 82 -21.42 -0.53 2.50
N GLY A 83 -21.19 0.41 1.59
CA GLY A 83 -20.83 1.80 1.92
C GLY A 83 -19.38 1.98 2.37
N ARG A 84 -18.59 0.90 2.46
CA ARG A 84 -17.15 1.00 2.72
C ARG A 84 -16.41 1.43 1.48
N ARG A 85 -15.34 2.18 1.68
CA ARG A 85 -14.43 2.66 0.64
C ARG A 85 -13.10 1.96 0.73
N THR A 86 -12.55 1.63 -0.42
CA THR A 86 -11.14 1.27 -0.53
C THR A 86 -10.35 2.53 -0.77
N ALA A 87 -9.23 2.67 -0.07
CA ALA A 87 -8.30 3.77 -0.25
C ALA A 87 -6.88 3.22 -0.31
N ARG A 88 -5.98 3.97 -0.94
CA ARG A 88 -4.57 3.60 -1.11
C ARG A 88 -3.65 4.76 -0.80
N ILE A 89 -2.48 4.39 -0.29
CA ILE A 89 -1.35 5.26 -0.04
C ILE A 89 -0.15 4.62 -0.74
N PRO A 90 0.57 5.34 -1.63
CA PRO A 90 1.81 4.85 -2.19
C PRO A 90 2.89 4.80 -1.11
N VAL A 91 3.70 3.74 -1.10
CA VAL A 91 4.90 3.62 -0.24
C VAL A 91 6.11 3.85 -1.14
N THR A 92 6.44 5.12 -1.35
CA THR A 92 7.40 5.54 -2.40
C THR A 92 8.85 5.28 -2.02
N ARG A 93 9.17 5.41 -0.72
CA ARG A 93 10.53 5.23 -0.21
C ARG A 93 10.91 3.76 -0.10
N ARG A 94 12.10 3.43 -0.62
CA ARG A 94 12.72 2.09 -0.54
C ARG A 94 13.50 1.91 0.77
N ASP A 95 12.80 2.00 1.89
CA ASP A 95 13.30 1.74 3.24
C ASP A 95 12.25 0.90 4.01
N ASP A 96 12.65 0.33 5.15
CA ASP A 96 11.74 -0.44 5.99
C ASP A 96 10.68 0.50 6.58
N LEU A 97 9.42 0.34 6.15
CA LEU A 97 8.25 0.99 6.77
C LEU A 97 7.99 0.32 8.12
N LEU A 98 7.82 1.12 9.17
CA LEU A 98 7.66 0.66 10.55
C LEU A 98 6.28 1.00 11.10
N ALA A 99 5.71 2.14 10.70
CA ALA A 99 4.40 2.57 11.14
C ALA A 99 3.77 3.58 10.17
N VAL A 100 2.47 3.80 10.32
CA VAL A 100 1.71 4.83 9.60
C VAL A 100 0.92 5.66 10.60
N ARG A 101 1.07 6.98 10.53
CA ARG A 101 0.21 7.89 11.27
C ARG A 101 -1.04 8.16 10.45
N LEU A 102 -2.19 7.78 10.99
CA LEU A 102 -3.49 8.05 10.39
C LEU A 102 -3.78 9.56 10.37
N PRO A 103 -4.63 10.04 9.46
CA PRO A 103 -4.99 11.46 9.45
C PRO A 103 -5.80 11.82 10.69
N VAL A 104 -5.90 13.12 10.99
CA VAL A 104 -6.79 13.64 12.02
C VAL A 104 -8.06 14.12 11.34
N ARG A 105 -9.01 13.20 11.10
CA ARG A 105 -10.30 13.53 10.49
C ARG A 105 -11.42 12.73 11.15
N ALA A 106 -12.28 13.45 11.87
CA ALA A 106 -13.47 12.89 12.47
C ALA A 106 -14.38 12.27 11.40
N GLY A 107 -15.07 11.18 11.76
CA GLY A 107 -15.98 10.47 10.86
C GLY A 107 -15.30 9.43 9.95
N ILE A 108 -13.97 9.38 9.87
CA ILE A 108 -13.29 8.30 9.15
C ILE A 108 -12.90 7.17 10.11
N THR A 109 -13.29 5.94 9.77
CA THR A 109 -12.92 4.74 10.52
C THR A 109 -12.30 3.69 9.61
N VAL A 110 -11.12 3.19 9.97
CA VAL A 110 -10.42 2.09 9.31
C VAL A 110 -10.93 0.75 9.84
N HIS A 111 -11.34 -0.15 8.96
CA HIS A 111 -11.83 -1.49 9.27
C HIS A 111 -10.83 -2.58 8.94
N ALA A 112 -10.00 -2.37 7.92
CA ALA A 112 -8.92 -3.27 7.53
C ALA A 112 -7.78 -2.48 6.89
N ALA A 113 -6.57 -3.03 6.97
CA ALA A 113 -5.38 -2.45 6.38
C ALA A 113 -4.44 -3.56 5.90
N ASP A 114 -3.93 -3.43 4.68
CA ASP A 114 -3.04 -4.39 4.05
C ASP A 114 -1.87 -3.68 3.36
N LEU A 115 -0.68 -4.25 3.49
CA LEU A 115 0.52 -3.85 2.76
C LEU A 115 0.74 -4.78 1.58
N THR A 116 1.09 -4.23 0.43
CA THR A 116 1.45 -5.03 -0.75
C THR A 116 2.86 -4.71 -1.22
N ALA A 117 3.62 -5.76 -1.50
CA ALA A 117 4.92 -5.66 -2.16
C ALA A 117 4.86 -6.43 -3.48
N ASP A 118 5.16 -5.75 -4.58
CA ASP A 118 5.33 -6.37 -5.88
C ASP A 118 6.74 -6.98 -5.91
N THR A 119 6.79 -8.30 -5.87
CA THR A 119 8.05 -9.02 -5.98
C THR A 119 8.49 -8.92 -7.43
N ALA A 120 9.49 -8.07 -7.69
CA ALA A 120 10.16 -8.07 -8.99
C ALA A 120 10.56 -9.52 -9.33
N PRO A 121 10.35 -9.97 -10.57
CA PRO A 121 10.86 -11.27 -10.98
C PRO A 121 12.37 -11.23 -10.80
N SER A 122 12.92 -12.12 -9.97
CA SER A 122 14.35 -12.36 -9.91
C SER A 122 14.82 -12.62 -11.33
N ALA A 123 15.69 -11.77 -11.88
CA ALA A 123 16.23 -11.99 -13.21
C ALA A 123 16.81 -13.42 -13.26
N PRO A 124 16.57 -14.20 -14.33
CA PRO A 124 17.27 -15.45 -14.49
C PRO A 124 18.76 -15.11 -14.54
N THR A 125 19.52 -15.57 -13.53
CA THR A 125 20.98 -15.56 -13.57
C THR A 125 21.38 -16.32 -14.81
N THR A 126 21.61 -15.60 -15.91
CA THR A 126 22.11 -16.21 -17.13
C THR A 126 23.59 -16.37 -16.89
N ASP A 127 23.95 -17.51 -16.31
CA ASP A 127 25.31 -18.02 -16.29
C ASP A 127 25.67 -18.28 -17.76
N PHE A 128 26.24 -17.27 -18.41
CA PHE A 128 26.85 -17.44 -19.72
C PHE A 128 28.21 -18.10 -19.47
N PRO A 129 28.44 -19.35 -19.92
CA PRO A 129 29.78 -19.89 -19.86
C PRO A 129 30.66 -19.05 -20.80
N ILE A 130 31.68 -18.39 -20.22
CA ILE A 130 32.80 -17.85 -20.98
C ILE A 130 33.61 -19.07 -21.44
N GLY A 131 33.21 -19.63 -22.58
CA GLY A 131 33.92 -20.70 -23.28
C GLY A 131 34.93 -20.10 -24.26
N ALA A 132 36.16 -20.58 -24.14
CA ALA A 132 37.41 -20.13 -24.76
C ALA A 132 37.47 -20.15 -26.30
#